data_AF-A0A8D9F482-F1
#
_entry.id   AF-A0A8D9F482-F1
#
_cell.length_a   1.000
_cell.length_b   1.000
_cell.length_c   1.000
_cell.angle_alpha   90.00
_cell.angle_beta   90.00
_cell.angle_gamma   90.00
#
_symmetry.space_group_name_H-M   'P 1'
#
loop_
_entity.id
_entity.type
_entity.pdbx_description
1 polymer ?
#
loop_
_entity_poly.entity_id
_entity_poly.type
_entity_poly.pdbx_seq_one_letter_code
_entity_poly.pdbx_strand_id
1 'polypeptide(L)'
;LADRRITVREIAELIGDVSKTTVDKILTDILKYHKVCARWVPRMFTDDHKKKRMECAREFLRRYQVEGEEFLDSIVTGDETWVNYCTPETKEQSKQWRHSFSPSVKKFKQTLSISSFASRRESGMTRV
;
A
#
# COMPACT_ATOMS: atom_id res chain seq x y z
N LEU A 1 -13.19 -11.70 17.22
CA LEU A 1 -11.88 -12.39 17.16
C LEU A 1 -10.80 -11.49 17.76
N ALA A 2 -10.21 -11.94 18.87
CA ALA A 2 -9.20 -11.20 19.65
C ALA A 2 -7.85 -11.17 18.94
N ASP A 3 -7.36 -12.34 18.48
CA ASP A 3 -6.34 -12.35 17.44
C ASP A 3 -7.02 -12.05 16.13
N ARG A 4 -6.49 -10.99 15.53
CA ARG A 4 -6.90 -10.57 14.26
C ARG A 4 -6.19 -11.51 13.21
N ARG A 5 -4.92 -11.89 13.28
CA ARG A 5 -4.28 -12.54 12.10
C ARG A 5 -4.67 -13.99 11.82
N ILE A 6 -5.48 -14.58 12.71
CA ILE A 6 -5.98 -15.95 12.63
C ILE A 6 -6.51 -16.36 11.24
N THR A 7 -6.14 -17.56 10.85
CA THR A 7 -6.51 -18.20 9.60
C THR A 7 -7.73 -19.08 9.79
N VAL A 8 -8.44 -19.34 8.69
CA VAL A 8 -9.58 -20.28 8.67
C VAL A 8 -9.15 -21.66 9.18
N ARG A 9 -7.91 -22.07 8.93
CA ARG A 9 -7.34 -23.34 9.42
C ARG A 9 -7.17 -23.33 10.94
N GLU A 10 -6.57 -22.29 11.51
CA GLU A 10 -6.39 -22.21 12.97
C GLU A 10 -7.74 -22.14 13.68
N ILE A 11 -8.74 -21.47 13.10
CA ILE A 11 -10.10 -21.49 13.63
C ILE A 11 -10.68 -22.90 13.59
N ALA A 12 -10.55 -23.60 12.46
CA ALA A 12 -11.00 -24.99 12.31
C ALA A 12 -10.37 -25.94 13.34
N GLU A 13 -9.06 -25.80 13.59
CA GLU A 13 -8.33 -26.58 14.59
C GLU A 13 -8.77 -26.26 16.03
N LEU A 14 -8.99 -24.98 16.35
CA LEU A 14 -9.42 -24.53 17.69
C LEU A 14 -10.83 -24.99 18.09
N ILE A 15 -11.75 -25.09 17.13
CA ILE A 15 -13.16 -25.41 17.41
C ILE A 15 -13.48 -26.92 17.34
N GLY A 16 -12.47 -27.77 17.24
CA GLY A 16 -12.62 -29.24 17.25
C GLY A 16 -12.59 -29.88 15.86
N ASP A 17 -11.63 -29.47 15.02
CA ASP A 17 -11.32 -30.07 13.71
C ASP A 17 -12.51 -30.06 12.72
N VAL A 18 -13.19 -28.92 12.65
CA VAL A 18 -14.28 -28.68 11.69
C VAL A 18 -13.70 -28.36 10.32
N SER A 19 -14.38 -28.76 9.24
CA SER A 19 -13.90 -28.46 7.89
C SER A 19 -13.69 -26.95 7.65
N LYS A 20 -12.60 -26.59 6.97
CA LYS A 20 -12.27 -25.19 6.62
C LYS A 20 -13.40 -24.52 5.84
N THR A 21 -14.09 -25.27 4.98
CA THR A 21 -15.21 -24.76 4.18
C THR A 21 -16.40 -24.35 5.05
N THR A 22 -16.68 -25.12 6.10
CA THR A 22 -17.74 -24.79 7.07
C THR A 22 -17.37 -23.50 7.81
N VAL A 23 -16.13 -23.39 8.26
CA VAL A 23 -15.63 -22.17 8.93
C VAL A 23 -15.71 -20.96 8.01
N ASP A 24 -15.29 -21.10 6.75
CA ASP A 24 -15.34 -20.02 5.76
C ASP A 24 -16.78 -19.53 5.53
N LYS A 25 -17.73 -20.44 5.29
CA LYS A 25 -19.17 -20.11 5.14
C LYS A 25 -19.75 -19.41 6.36
N ILE A 26 -19.42 -19.87 7.56
CA ILE A 26 -19.88 -19.21 8.79
C ILE A 26 -19.30 -17.79 8.85
N LEU A 27 -18.01 -17.62 8.56
CA LEU A 27 -17.37 -16.31 8.57
C LEU A 27 -17.98 -15.39 7.51
N THR A 28 -18.09 -15.81 6.24
CA THR A 28 -18.51 -14.94 5.12
C THR A 28 -20.02 -14.78 5.02
N ASP A 29 -20.79 -15.86 5.19
CA ASP A 29 -22.20 -15.89 4.81
C ASP A 29 -23.10 -15.61 6.01
N ILE A 30 -22.72 -16.09 7.20
CA ILE A 30 -23.50 -15.89 8.42
C ILE A 30 -23.02 -14.64 9.16
N LEU A 31 -21.73 -14.58 9.47
CA LEU A 31 -21.13 -13.51 10.27
C LEU A 31 -20.74 -12.28 9.44
N LYS A 32 -20.75 -12.39 8.10
CA LYS A 32 -20.44 -11.31 7.14
C LYS A 32 -19.03 -10.71 7.30
N TYR A 33 -18.06 -11.55 7.65
CA TYR A 33 -16.64 -11.22 7.70
C TYR A 33 -15.97 -11.41 6.34
N HIS A 34 -15.09 -10.47 6.00
CA HIS A 34 -14.24 -10.56 4.81
C HIS A 34 -12.77 -10.45 5.20
N LYS A 35 -11.92 -11.27 4.57
CA LYS A 35 -10.47 -11.22 4.76
C LYS A 35 -9.85 -10.31 3.70
N VAL A 36 -9.51 -9.08 4.10
CA VAL A 36 -8.95 -8.06 3.20
C VAL A 36 -7.52 -7.73 3.54
N CYS A 37 -6.71 -7.39 2.53
CA CYS A 37 -5.37 -6.88 2.72
C CYS A 37 -5.36 -5.36 2.85
N ALA A 38 -4.44 -4.86 3.67
CA ALA A 38 -4.14 -3.44 3.74
C ALA A 38 -3.71 -2.86 2.39
N ARG A 39 -4.21 -1.66 2.08
CA ARG A 39 -3.66 -0.87 0.97
C ARG A 39 -2.32 -0.25 1.37
N TRP A 40 -1.39 -0.25 0.42
CA TRP A 40 -0.09 0.40 0.54
C TRP A 40 -0.25 1.91 0.40
N VAL A 41 0.25 2.68 1.35
CA VAL A 41 0.19 4.14 1.35
C VAL A 41 1.61 4.68 1.41
N PRO A 42 2.04 5.55 0.47
CA PRO A 42 3.43 6.01 0.39
C PRO A 42 3.97 6.65 1.68
N ARG A 43 3.15 7.41 2.40
CA ARG A 43 3.54 8.10 3.63
C ARG A 43 2.36 8.30 4.57
N MET A 44 2.65 8.35 5.87
CA MET A 44 1.70 8.86 6.86
C MET A 44 1.70 10.40 6.84
N PHE A 45 0.55 11.01 6.57
CA PHE A 45 0.41 12.46 6.64
C PHE A 45 -0.01 12.92 8.04
N THR A 46 0.65 13.97 8.53
CA THR A 46 0.19 14.75 9.68
C THR A 46 -1.03 15.60 9.28
N ASP A 47 -1.74 16.15 10.24
CA ASP A 47 -2.93 16.95 9.95
C ASP A 47 -2.59 18.24 9.18
N ASP A 48 -1.43 18.85 9.46
CA ASP A 48 -0.93 19.99 8.67
C ASP A 48 -0.68 19.64 7.21
N HIS A 49 -0.06 18.48 6.92
CA HIS A 49 0.14 18.02 5.54
C HIS A 49 -1.21 17.82 4.83
N LYS A 50 -2.22 17.27 5.53
CA LYS A 50 -3.56 17.09 4.96
C LYS A 50 -4.23 18.42 4.68
N LYS A 51 -4.15 19.36 5.63
CA LYS A 51 -4.71 20.71 5.49
C LYS A 51 -4.08 21.42 4.28
N LYS A 52 -2.75 21.41 4.19
CA LYS A 52 -2.04 22.05 3.08
C LYS A 52 -2.41 21.44 1.73
N ARG A 53 -2.49 20.10 1.64
CA ARG A 53 -2.91 19.41 0.41
C ARG A 53 -4.33 19.79 0.00
N MET A 54 -5.25 19.87 0.97
CA MET A 54 -6.63 20.25 0.72
C MET A 54 -6.75 21.71 0.25
N GLU A 55 -6.00 22.63 0.87
CA GLU A 55 -5.94 24.04 0.44
C GLU A 55 -5.40 24.18 -0.98
N CYS A 56 -4.28 23.52 -1.30
CA CYS A 56 -3.74 23.53 -2.67
C CYS A 56 -4.74 22.96 -3.68
N ALA A 57 -5.40 21.84 -3.36
CA ALA A 57 -6.39 21.23 -4.26
C ALA A 57 -7.60 22.16 -4.49
N ARG A 58 -8.06 22.87 -3.45
CA ARG A 58 -9.13 23.86 -3.60
C ARG A 58 -8.74 25.02 -4.51
N GLU A 59 -7.50 25.50 -4.40
CA GLU A 59 -7.03 26.58 -5.25
C GLU A 59 -6.93 26.15 -6.71
N PHE A 60 -6.39 24.95 -6.97
CA PHE A 60 -6.40 24.37 -8.32
C PHE A 60 -7.81 24.23 -8.89
N LEU A 61 -8.77 23.77 -8.07
CA LEU A 61 -10.16 23.64 -8.49
C LEU A 61 -10.80 25.00 -8.78
N ARG A 62 -10.60 25.99 -7.92
CA ARG A 62 -11.13 27.35 -8.11
C ARG A 62 -10.62 27.96 -9.41
N ARG A 63 -9.33 27.76 -9.68
CA ARG A 63 -8.70 28.28 -10.89
C ARG A 63 -9.24 27.58 -12.14
N TYR A 64 -9.37 26.26 -12.10
CA TYR A 64 -10.03 25.49 -13.16
C TYR A 64 -11.48 25.94 -13.41
N GLN A 65 -12.24 26.30 -12.36
CA GLN A 65 -13.60 26.81 -12.54
C GLN A 65 -13.68 28.14 -13.29
N VAL A 66 -12.60 28.94 -13.27
CA VAL A 66 -12.52 30.24 -13.95
C VAL A 66 -11.95 30.09 -15.36
N GLU A 67 -10.85 29.34 -15.49
CA GLU A 67 -10.05 29.24 -16.70
C GLU A 67 -10.42 28.02 -17.58
N GLY A 68 -11.13 27.02 -17.03
CA GLY A 68 -11.56 25.82 -17.76
C GLY A 68 -10.38 24.97 -18.25
N GLU A 69 -10.54 24.38 -19.44
CA GLU A 69 -9.55 23.50 -20.06
C GLU A 69 -8.25 24.23 -20.44
N GLU A 70 -8.32 25.54 -20.77
CA GLU A 70 -7.12 26.33 -21.09
C GLU A 70 -6.10 26.32 -19.95
N PHE A 71 -6.58 26.27 -18.69
CA PHE A 71 -5.70 26.08 -17.55
C PHE A 71 -4.98 24.75 -17.63
N LEU A 72 -5.69 23.64 -17.86
CA LEU A 72 -5.08 22.31 -17.89
C LEU A 72 -4.09 22.18 -19.05
N ASP A 73 -4.42 22.73 -20.22
CA ASP A 73 -3.56 22.74 -21.40
C ASP A 73 -2.25 23.51 -21.17
N SER A 74 -2.25 24.49 -20.26
CA SER A 74 -1.05 25.24 -19.89
C SER A 74 -0.11 24.50 -18.92
N ILE A 75 -0.53 23.38 -18.33
CA ILE A 75 0.25 22.66 -17.31
C ILE A 75 1.25 21.71 -17.97
N VAL A 76 2.53 22.02 -17.83
CA VAL A 76 3.62 21.09 -18.10
C VAL A 76 4.07 20.44 -16.79
N THR A 77 4.08 19.11 -16.73
CA THR A 77 4.50 18.34 -15.55
C THR A 77 5.58 17.31 -15.90
N GLY A 78 6.40 16.96 -14.91
CA GLY A 78 7.43 15.94 -15.00
C GLY A 78 7.76 15.38 -13.62
N ASP A 79 8.18 14.12 -13.56
CA ASP A 79 8.68 13.46 -12.34
C ASP A 79 9.83 12.51 -12.69
N GLU A 80 10.76 12.33 -11.76
CA GLU A 80 11.91 11.44 -11.93
C GLU A 80 11.56 10.06 -11.37
N THR A 81 11.65 9.01 -12.19
CA THR A 81 11.48 7.62 -11.74
C THR A 81 12.80 6.85 -11.86
N TRP A 82 13.25 6.29 -10.75
CA TRP A 82 14.40 5.38 -10.74
C TRP A 82 14.04 4.05 -11.41
N VAL A 83 14.75 3.70 -12.48
CA VAL A 83 14.70 2.37 -13.10
C VAL A 83 15.78 1.50 -12.46
N ASN A 84 15.39 0.38 -11.85
CA ASN A 84 16.32 -0.55 -11.22
C ASN A 84 16.49 -1.80 -12.11
N TYR A 85 17.74 -2.14 -12.43
CA TYR A 85 18.11 -3.34 -13.18
C TYR A 85 18.27 -4.60 -12.30
N CYS A 86 18.19 -4.44 -10.98
CA CYS A 86 18.24 -5.55 -10.05
C CYS A 86 16.83 -6.15 -9.90
N THR A 87 16.70 -7.47 -9.92
CA THR A 87 15.46 -8.20 -9.58
C THR A 87 15.40 -8.47 -8.06
N PRO A 88 14.77 -7.60 -7.24
CA PRO A 88 14.50 -7.95 -5.85
C PRO A 88 13.45 -9.07 -5.79
N GLU A 89 13.43 -9.76 -4.64
CA GLU A 89 12.39 -10.72 -4.28
C GLU A 89 10.99 -10.16 -4.59
N THR A 90 10.20 -10.92 -5.33
CA THR A 90 8.91 -10.50 -5.88
C THR A 90 7.84 -10.35 -4.80
N LYS A 91 6.79 -9.57 -5.09
CA LYS A 91 5.65 -9.37 -4.18
C LYS A 91 5.00 -10.69 -3.75
N GLU A 92 4.95 -11.67 -4.64
CA GLU A 92 4.47 -13.04 -4.37
C GLU A 92 5.25 -13.72 -3.26
N GLN A 93 6.59 -13.65 -3.33
CA GLN A 93 7.48 -14.22 -2.31
C GLN A 93 7.33 -13.53 -0.94
N SER A 94 6.79 -12.30 -0.89
CA SER A 94 6.70 -11.49 0.34
C SER A 94 5.35 -11.56 1.12
N LYS A 95 4.42 -12.46 0.75
CA LYS A 95 3.06 -12.56 1.33
C LYS A 95 3.05 -13.02 2.81
N GLN A 96 2.12 -12.47 3.61
CA GLN A 96 1.91 -12.81 5.03
C GLN A 96 0.41 -12.80 5.40
N TRP A 97 -0.03 -13.59 6.40
CA TRP A 97 -1.44 -13.68 6.85
C TRP A 97 -1.87 -12.57 7.84
N ARG A 98 -3.14 -12.12 7.77
CA ARG A 98 -3.71 -10.94 8.49
C ARG A 98 -5.22 -11.07 8.79
N HIS A 99 -5.77 -10.33 9.76
CA HIS A 99 -7.23 -10.22 9.98
C HIS A 99 -7.89 -9.12 9.19
N SER A 100 -9.22 -9.27 9.13
CA SER A 100 -10.23 -8.24 8.84
C SER A 100 -10.10 -6.94 9.65
N PHE A 101 -9.75 -7.00 10.93
CA PHE A 101 -9.70 -5.79 11.76
C PHE A 101 -8.26 -5.34 12.12
N SER A 102 -7.21 -6.13 11.84
CA SER A 102 -5.86 -5.78 12.32
C SER A 102 -5.36 -4.52 11.59
N PRO A 103 -4.66 -3.59 12.26
CA PRO A 103 -4.03 -2.49 11.57
C PRO A 103 -3.11 -3.02 10.47
N SER A 104 -3.26 -2.43 9.28
CA SER A 104 -2.37 -2.58 8.15
C SER A 104 -0.90 -2.46 8.56
N VAL A 105 -0.01 -3.44 8.24
CA VAL A 105 1.41 -3.04 8.12
C VAL A 105 1.47 -2.23 6.85
N LYS A 106 1.76 -0.95 7.02
CA LYS A 106 2.28 -0.15 5.93
C LYS A 106 3.74 -0.55 5.85
N LYS A 107 4.13 -1.40 4.88
CA LYS A 107 5.55 -1.34 4.53
C LYS A 107 5.73 -0.05 3.74
N PHE A 108 6.73 0.72 4.11
CA PHE A 108 7.12 1.89 3.36
C PHE A 108 8.11 1.41 2.29
N LYS A 109 8.17 2.08 1.14
CA LYS A 109 9.29 1.82 0.22
C LYS A 109 10.57 2.09 1.01
N GLN A 110 11.42 1.09 1.18
CA GLN A 110 12.80 1.33 1.54
C GLN A 110 13.45 1.94 0.30
N THR A 111 13.84 3.21 0.38
CA THR A 111 14.80 3.76 -0.56
C THR A 111 16.09 2.97 -0.36
N LEU A 112 16.60 2.33 -1.41
CA LEU A 112 17.97 1.85 -1.39
C LEU A 112 18.85 3.07 -1.17
N SER A 113 19.39 3.24 0.04
CA SER A 113 20.31 4.34 0.32
C SER A 113 21.62 4.07 -0.40
N ILE A 114 22.21 5.11 -0.99
CA ILE A 114 23.53 5.07 -1.66
C ILE A 114 24.60 4.43 -0.76
N SER A 115 24.46 4.51 0.56
CA SER A 115 25.37 3.87 1.52
C SER A 115 25.39 2.34 1.48
N SER A 116 24.33 1.68 0.99
CA SER A 116 24.34 0.23 0.78
C SER A 116 25.09 -0.19 -0.50
N PHE A 117 25.34 0.76 -1.42
CA PHE A 117 26.15 0.54 -2.62
C PHE A 117 27.66 0.55 -2.36
N ALA A 118 28.12 1.11 -1.24
CA ALA A 118 29.56 1.22 -0.95
C ALA A 118 30.24 -0.15 -0.70
N SER A 119 29.49 -1.20 -0.38
CA SER A 119 30.03 -2.57 -0.24
C SER A 119 30.00 -3.40 -1.54
N ARG A 120 29.49 -2.86 -2.64
CA ARG A 120 29.46 -3.56 -3.93
C ARG A 120 29.75 -2.59 -5.08
N ARG A 121 30.91 -1.94 -5.00
CA ARG A 121 31.47 -1.18 -6.12
C ARG A 121 31.73 -2.12 -7.30
N GLU A 122 31.01 -1.91 -8.39
CA GLU A 122 31.52 -1.52 -9.70
C GLU A 122 30.51 -1.88 -10.80
N SER A 123 30.30 -0.91 -11.69
CA SER A 123 29.61 -1.00 -13.00
C SER A 123 28.10 -0.68 -13.03
N GLY A 124 27.77 0.49 -13.62
CA GLY A 124 26.56 0.61 -14.44
C GLY A 124 25.44 1.55 -13.98
N MET A 125 25.72 2.75 -13.45
CA MET A 125 24.67 3.76 -13.21
C MET A 125 24.80 4.91 -14.23
N THR A 126 23.89 4.99 -15.20
CA THR A 126 23.76 6.14 -16.12
C THR A 126 22.43 6.82 -15.90
N ARG A 127 22.46 8.15 -15.74
CA ARG A 127 21.29 9.01 -15.61
C ARG A 127 20.67 9.25 -16.99
N VAL A 128 19.34 9.19 -17.09
CA VAL A 128 18.57 9.62 -18.27
C VAL A 128 17.87 10.94 -17.94
#